data_AF-A0A3D2JVL2-F1
#
_entry.id   AF-A0A3D2JVL2-F1
#
_cell.length_a   1.000
_cell.length_b   1.000
_cell.length_c   1.000
_cell.angle_alpha   90.00
_cell.angle_beta   90.00
_cell.angle_gamma   90.00
#
_symmetry.space_group_name_H-M   'P 1'
#
loop_
_entity.id
_entity.type
_entity.pdbx_description
1 polymer ?
#
loop_
_entity_poly.entity_id
_entity_poly.type
_entity_poly.pdbx_seq_one_letter_code
_entity_poly.pdbx_strand_id
1 'polypeptide(L)'
;VLEWNQSELQAQMSSIAAAMGRPTAPAHAVVKKLIASLGLPTTLREVNVPRSKLDEIAERAFEHPVVKRNPRAILSVDDVLQILELAW
;
A
#
# COMPACT_ATOMS: atom_id res chain seq x y z
N VAL A 1 -0.32 -0.61 -0.24
CA VAL A 1 -1.74 -0.88 0.10
C VAL A 1 -2.71 -0.34 -0.95
N LEU A 2 -2.78 0.97 -1.23
CA LEU A 2 -3.73 1.51 -2.24
C LEU A 2 -3.61 0.82 -3.61
N GLU A 3 -2.38 0.59 -4.05
CA GLU A 3 -2.09 -0.11 -5.31
C GLU A 3 -2.63 -1.54 -5.30
N TRP A 4 -2.38 -2.29 -4.25
CA TRP A 4 -2.90 -3.66 -4.07
C TRP A 4 -4.44 -3.67 -4.01
N ASN A 5 -5.06 -2.69 -3.35
CA ASN A 5 -6.51 -2.58 -3.26
C ASN A 5 -7.18 -2.16 -4.58
N GLN A 6 -6.43 -1.64 -5.55
CA GLN A 6 -7.00 -1.05 -6.77
C GLN A 6 -7.79 -2.04 -7.63
N SER A 7 -7.43 -3.33 -7.61
CA SER A 7 -8.11 -4.37 -8.38
C SER A 7 -9.55 -4.62 -7.94
N GLU A 8 -9.89 -4.33 -6.68
CA GLU A 8 -11.22 -4.61 -6.11
C GLU A 8 -11.97 -3.35 -5.69
N LEU A 9 -11.27 -2.23 -5.49
CA LEU A 9 -11.83 -0.98 -4.97
C LEU A 9 -11.71 0.19 -5.95
N GLN A 10 -11.90 -0.09 -7.25
CA GLN A 10 -11.70 0.89 -8.32
C GLN A 10 -12.51 2.18 -8.13
N ALA A 11 -13.78 2.06 -7.70
CA ALA A 11 -14.63 3.23 -7.46
C ALA A 11 -14.08 4.12 -6.33
N GLN A 12 -13.65 3.52 -5.22
CA GLN A 12 -13.06 4.23 -4.09
C GLN A 12 -11.72 4.86 -4.47
N MET A 13 -10.88 4.16 -5.25
CA MET A 13 -9.61 4.71 -5.75
C MET A 13 -9.84 5.92 -6.66
N SER A 14 -10.78 5.84 -7.59
CA SER A 14 -11.14 6.97 -8.46
C SER A 14 -11.59 8.19 -7.66
N SER A 15 -12.39 8.00 -6.59
CA SER A 15 -12.82 9.08 -5.70
C SER A 15 -11.65 9.74 -4.98
N ILE A 16 -10.65 8.98 -4.52
CA ILE A 16 -9.42 9.54 -3.91
C ILE A 16 -8.67 10.39 -4.93
N ALA A 17 -8.44 9.85 -6.14
CA ALA A 17 -7.71 10.55 -7.19
C ALA A 17 -8.41 11.86 -7.63
N ALA A 18 -9.75 11.81 -7.75
CA ALA A 18 -10.57 12.99 -8.03
C ALA A 18 -10.48 14.04 -6.92
N ALA A 19 -10.56 13.64 -5.65
CA ALA A 19 -10.41 14.55 -4.51
C ALA A 19 -9.03 15.22 -4.45
N MET A 20 -8.00 14.56 -4.99
CA MET A 20 -6.65 15.11 -5.13
C MET A 20 -6.44 15.94 -6.42
N GLY A 21 -7.51 16.22 -7.19
CA GLY A 21 -7.44 17.00 -8.42
C GLY A 21 -6.80 16.28 -9.61
N ARG A 22 -6.75 14.94 -9.57
CA ARG A 22 -6.13 14.08 -10.59
C ARG A 22 -7.04 12.90 -10.97
N PRO A 23 -8.26 13.14 -11.48
CA PRO A 23 -9.30 12.10 -11.62
C PRO A 23 -8.95 10.94 -12.59
N THR A 24 -7.98 11.13 -13.48
CA THR A 24 -7.55 10.12 -14.44
C THR A 24 -6.30 9.35 -14.00
N ALA A 25 -5.66 9.79 -12.92
CA ALA A 25 -4.45 9.16 -12.41
C ALA A 25 -4.80 8.08 -11.37
N PRO A 26 -4.00 7.00 -11.27
CA PRO A 26 -4.25 5.99 -10.27
C PRO A 26 -3.93 6.54 -8.87
N ALA A 27 -4.82 6.29 -7.90
CA ALA A 27 -4.77 6.92 -6.58
C ALA A 27 -3.44 6.69 -5.85
N HIS A 28 -2.88 5.47 -5.92
CA HIS A 28 -1.59 5.15 -5.31
C HIS A 28 -0.45 6.03 -5.82
N ALA A 29 -0.41 6.32 -7.13
CA ALA A 29 0.61 7.18 -7.72
C ALA A 29 0.44 8.65 -7.32
N VAL A 30 -0.80 9.14 -7.24
CA VAL A 30 -1.09 10.52 -6.81
C VAL A 30 -0.65 10.73 -5.36
N VAL A 31 -0.99 9.79 -4.47
CA VAL A 31 -0.57 9.82 -3.07
C VAL A 31 0.95 9.68 -2.94
N LYS A 32 1.57 8.76 -3.68
CA LYS A 32 3.04 8.59 -3.67
C LYS A 32 3.77 9.87 -4.10
N LYS A 33 3.27 10.56 -5.13
CA LYS A 33 3.82 11.84 -5.58
C LYS A 33 3.68 12.94 -4.54
N LEU A 34 2.55 13.00 -3.83
CA LEU A 34 2.36 13.95 -2.72
C LEU A 34 3.39 13.69 -1.61
N ILE A 35 3.54 12.44 -1.16
CA ILE A 35 4.52 12.05 -0.11
C ILE A 35 5.93 12.48 -0.52
N ALA A 36 6.34 12.17 -1.75
CA ALA A 36 7.64 12.57 -2.28
C ALA A 36 7.81 14.10 -2.33
N SER A 37 6.77 14.86 -2.68
CA SER A 37 6.83 16.33 -2.72
C SER A 37 7.01 16.98 -1.35
N LEU A 38 6.68 16.24 -0.27
CA LEU A 38 6.91 16.65 1.11
C LEU A 38 8.31 16.24 1.61
N GLY A 39 9.14 15.61 0.78
CA GLY A 39 10.46 15.13 1.16
C GLY A 39 10.45 13.88 2.04
N LEU A 40 9.32 13.16 2.07
CA LEU A 40 9.18 11.92 2.85
C LEU A 40 9.52 10.69 2.00
N PRO A 41 10.04 9.61 2.62
CA PRO A 41 10.38 8.40 1.91
C PRO A 41 9.13 7.69 1.36
N THR A 42 9.26 7.07 0.20
CA THR A 42 8.16 6.39 -0.50
C THR A 42 8.32 4.88 -0.62
N THR A 43 9.45 4.36 -0.13
CA THR A 43 9.74 2.92 -0.10
C THR A 43 10.33 2.51 1.25
N LEU A 44 10.23 1.22 1.58
CA LEU A 44 10.82 0.64 2.79
C LEU A 44 12.35 0.66 2.73
N ARG A 45 12.94 0.54 1.53
CA ARG A 45 14.40 0.62 1.34
C ARG A 45 14.96 2.00 1.68
N GLU A 46 14.24 3.08 1.39
CA GLU A 46 14.66 4.46 1.73
C GLU A 46 14.77 4.69 3.25
N VAL A 47 14.08 3.88 4.06
CA VAL A 47 14.18 3.88 5.53
C VAL A 47 14.96 2.68 6.07
N ASN A 48 15.81 2.07 5.24
CA ASN A 48 16.74 1.00 5.60
C ASN A 48 16.09 -0.29 6.11
N VAL A 49 14.86 -0.61 5.68
CA VAL A 49 14.26 -1.93 5.97
C VAL A 49 14.92 -2.99 5.07
N PRO A 50 15.62 -3.99 5.63
CA PRO A 50 16.25 -5.02 4.84
C PRO A 50 15.21 -5.97 4.24
N ARG A 51 15.43 -6.41 2.99
CA ARG A 51 14.52 -7.34 2.29
C ARG A 51 14.30 -8.63 3.06
N SER A 52 15.32 -9.12 3.76
CA SER A 52 15.26 -10.34 4.56
C SER A 52 14.32 -10.26 5.77
N LYS A 53 13.77 -9.08 6.08
CA LYS A 53 12.77 -8.90 7.14
C LYS A 53 11.33 -8.89 6.63
N LEU A 54 11.11 -8.90 5.32
CA LEU A 54 9.74 -8.79 4.78
C LEU A 54 8.86 -9.98 5.20
N ASP A 55 9.37 -11.21 5.18
CA ASP A 55 8.63 -12.40 5.62
C ASP A 55 8.21 -12.29 7.08
N GLU A 56 9.17 -11.94 7.95
CA GLU A 56 8.94 -11.75 9.38
C GLU A 56 7.93 -10.61 9.69
N ILE A 57 7.94 -9.54 8.88
CA ILE A 57 6.97 -8.43 8.99
C ILE A 57 5.59 -8.91 8.53
N ALA A 58 5.52 -9.67 7.42
CA ALA A 58 4.27 -10.17 6.87
C ALA A 58 3.54 -11.09 7.85
N GLU A 59 4.26 -12.03 8.47
CA GLU A 59 3.71 -12.94 9.49
C GLU A 59 3.09 -12.19 10.67
N ARG A 60 3.79 -11.19 11.21
CA ARG A 60 3.28 -10.40 12.34
C ARG A 60 2.13 -9.48 11.94
N ALA A 61 2.20 -8.89 10.76
CA ALA A 61 1.17 -7.99 10.27
C ALA A 61 -0.12 -8.74 9.95
N PHE A 62 -0.05 -9.97 9.43
CA PHE A 62 -1.22 -10.81 9.15
C PHE A 62 -2.10 -11.02 10.40
N GLU A 63 -1.48 -11.19 11.57
CA GLU A 63 -2.23 -11.35 12.83
C GLU A 63 -2.86 -10.06 13.36
N HIS A 64 -2.46 -8.90 12.84
CA HIS A 64 -2.92 -7.62 13.37
C HIS A 64 -4.39 -7.34 12.99
N PRO A 65 -5.29 -7.03 13.97
CA PRO A 65 -6.72 -6.86 13.70
C PRO A 65 -7.07 -5.82 12.63
N VAL A 66 -6.26 -4.76 12.51
CA VAL A 66 -6.46 -3.71 11.49
C VAL A 66 -6.16 -4.23 10.09
N VAL A 67 -5.16 -5.10 9.92
CA VAL A 67 -4.81 -5.70 8.62
C VAL A 67 -5.93 -6.63 8.17
N LYS A 68 -6.48 -7.45 9.08
CA LYS A 68 -7.63 -8.33 8.82
C LYS A 68 -8.91 -7.58 8.43
N ARG A 69 -9.01 -6.26 8.70
CA ARG A 69 -10.14 -5.40 8.34
C ARG A 69 -9.95 -4.65 7.02
N ASN A 70 -8.92 -4.97 6.24
CA ASN A 70 -8.74 -4.34 4.93
C ASN A 70 -9.96 -4.64 4.02
N PRO A 71 -10.47 -3.64 3.28
CA PRO A 71 -11.66 -3.80 2.43
C PRO A 71 -11.50 -4.82 1.30
N ARG A 72 -10.28 -5.00 0.78
CA ARG A 72 -9.91 -6.19 -0.01
C ARG A 72 -9.46 -7.28 0.96
N ALA A 73 -10.09 -8.45 0.94
CA ALA A 73 -9.82 -9.48 1.93
C ALA A 73 -8.36 -9.94 1.88
N ILE A 74 -7.69 -9.93 3.03
CA ILE A 74 -6.35 -10.49 3.24
C ILE A 74 -6.55 -11.87 3.85
N LEU A 75 -6.25 -12.92 3.09
CA LEU A 75 -6.55 -14.30 3.45
C LEU A 75 -5.31 -15.08 3.91
N SER A 76 -4.12 -14.56 3.60
CA SER A 76 -2.85 -15.22 3.84
C SER A 76 -1.73 -14.23 4.18
N VAL A 77 -0.63 -14.77 4.72
CA VAL A 77 0.65 -14.04 4.87
C VAL A 77 1.17 -13.59 3.50
N ASP A 78 0.97 -14.38 2.44
CA ASP A 78 1.40 -14.06 1.08
C ASP A 78 0.72 -12.81 0.52
N ASP A 79 -0.53 -12.55 0.89
CA ASP A 79 -1.23 -11.30 0.51
C ASP A 79 -0.54 -10.08 1.13
N VAL A 80 -0.11 -10.19 2.39
CA VAL A 80 0.65 -9.14 3.07
C VAL A 80 2.03 -8.97 2.45
N LEU A 81 2.70 -10.08 2.10
CA LEU A 81 4.00 -10.05 1.44
C LEU A 81 3.93 -9.33 0.09
N GLN A 82 2.90 -9.59 -0.72
CA GLN A 82 2.66 -8.85 -1.97
C GLN A 82 2.55 -7.33 -1.73
N ILE A 83 1.89 -6.90 -0.64
CA ILE A 83 1.79 -5.49 -0.28
C ILE A 83 3.15 -4.90 0.08
N LEU A 84 3.96 -5.64 0.84
CA LEU A 84 5.30 -5.22 1.23
C LEU A 84 6.23 -5.13 0.02
N GLU A 85 6.13 -6.07 -0.92
CA GLU A 85 6.90 -6.07 -2.16
C GLU A 85 6.58 -4.87 -3.07
N LEU A 86 5.33 -4.42 -3.12
CA LEU A 86 4.96 -3.18 -3.83
C LEU A 86 5.60 -1.92 -3.21
N ALA A 87 6.02 -2.00 -1.94
CA ALA A 87 6.54 -0.87 -1.18
C ALA A 87 8.04 -0.95 -0.89
N TRP A 88 8.73 -2.03 -1.25
CA TRP A 88 10.15 -2.21 -0.98
C TRP A 88 11.03 -1.59 -2.06
#